data_AF-A0A5C6A155-F1
#
_entry.id   AF-A0A5C6A155-F1
#
_cell.length_a   1.000
_cell.length_b   1.000
_cell.length_c   1.000
_cell.angle_alpha   90.00
_cell.angle_beta   90.00
_cell.angle_gamma   90.00
#
_symmetry.space_group_name_H-M   'P 1'
#
loop_
_entity.id
_entity.type
_entity.pdbx_description
1 polymer ?
#
loop_
_entity_poly.entity_id
_entity_poly.type
_entity_poly.pdbx_seq_one_letter_code
_entity_poly.pdbx_strand_id
1 'polypeptide(L)'
;MIFSSPRLIAASLAIVLIGSFPSVSAEQWTSLRGNSTVEATMIGMWDGSVVLRLTSGRRVSVPLDGLNAESRIQAKQVAAGLAQARQSLSSELQTAAQAEAAPAPDPLPEPPATNTYAPVQPNLPPDQAFAQIQEQLRAGHLIAIYDAMPLSYRNEFDSLVKLVMRKLEPTSWDDSMAQTHRVAELIVTRQNWIRSYPRLTGPESENNNPNAVGEVFQNMVLPVASYLRAALAPDQTTTVAIGASSFGDWLRQRDQASAPYLAVLISQYGTSAPNWMLGEGGKDQVILQAQGPASSKEGAGMLSIEMKKVDGYWIPASLADGFSDWVKEQTVALEKYEDGSMSVSAWLGGQAVGMSSLASASNNTSDAFDSSMSGEFSGSDEADYARQMAEEQMRMEMEMSTSGSESSSDGSSGYSAVPQGKAAEFAPAPVDAETIGTVLQSIGVLGGMAGPLESASDASMFHAAMEQLVSPLAALADMFGS
;
A
#
# COMPACT_ATOMS: atom_id res chain seq x y z
N MET A 1 -19.89 2.41 52.40
CA MET A 1 -18.57 2.87 51.87
C MET A 1 -18.86 3.36 50.45
N ILE A 2 -19.37 4.56 50.18
CA ILE A 2 -18.90 5.94 50.39
C ILE A 2 -17.44 6.14 49.95
N PHE A 3 -17.27 6.53 48.68
CA PHE A 3 -16.60 7.76 48.20
C PHE A 3 -17.16 8.04 46.79
N SER A 4 -18.21 8.85 46.60
CA SER A 4 -18.21 10.31 46.38
C SER A 4 -17.54 10.78 45.06
N SER A 5 -18.34 10.93 44.00
CA SER A 5 -18.19 12.01 42.99
C SER A 5 -18.62 13.34 43.64
N PRO A 6 -18.14 14.55 43.26
CA PRO A 6 -18.38 15.14 41.92
C PRO A 6 -17.34 16.19 41.42
N ARG A 7 -17.48 16.62 40.15
CA ARG A 7 -17.18 17.94 39.51
C ARG A 7 -16.74 17.69 38.05
N LEU A 8 -17.60 17.82 37.04
CA LEU A 8 -18.04 19.08 36.41
C LEU A 8 -16.92 20.13 36.31
N ILE A 9 -16.17 20.11 35.22
CA ILE A 9 -15.67 21.31 34.54
C ILE A 9 -15.95 21.13 33.05
N ALA A 10 -17.09 21.66 32.63
CA ALA A 10 -17.28 22.10 31.26
C ALA A 10 -16.38 23.33 31.06
N ALA A 11 -15.42 23.24 30.16
CA ALA A 11 -14.72 24.40 29.62
C ALA A 11 -15.09 24.50 28.14
N SER A 12 -16.26 25.09 27.90
CA SER A 12 -16.62 25.67 26.61
C SER A 12 -15.66 26.82 26.35
N LEU A 13 -14.69 26.64 25.46
CA LEU A 13 -13.89 27.75 24.94
C LEU A 13 -14.19 27.90 23.45
N ALA A 14 -15.37 28.44 23.16
CA ALA A 14 -15.64 29.09 21.89
C ALA A 14 -14.87 30.43 21.90
N ILE A 15 -13.63 30.43 21.40
CA ILE A 15 -13.01 31.67 20.96
C ILE A 15 -13.44 31.89 19.51
N VAL A 16 -14.52 32.63 19.36
CA VAL A 16 -14.76 33.44 18.16
C VAL A 16 -13.66 34.50 18.13
N LEU A 17 -12.52 34.18 17.50
CA LEU A 17 -11.54 35.17 17.07
C LEU A 17 -12.08 35.87 15.82
N ILE A 18 -13.15 36.65 15.99
CA ILE A 18 -13.24 37.93 15.28
C ILE A 18 -12.26 38.84 16.02
N GLY A 19 -10.97 38.50 15.89
CA GLY A 19 -9.89 39.33 16.35
C GLY A 19 -9.89 40.53 15.43
N SER A 20 -10.25 41.69 15.97
CA SER A 20 -9.78 42.97 15.46
C SER A 20 -8.33 42.77 15.04
N PHE A 21 -8.07 42.75 13.74
CA PHE A 21 -6.70 42.93 13.27
C PHE A 21 -6.24 44.19 13.99
N PRO A 22 -5.19 44.15 14.84
CA PRO A 22 -4.60 45.38 15.30
C PRO A 22 -4.37 46.16 14.02
N SER A 23 -5.03 47.30 13.87
CA SER A 23 -4.70 48.21 12.80
C SER A 23 -3.22 48.43 12.99
N VAL A 24 -2.40 47.80 12.14
CA VAL A 24 -0.96 47.93 12.17
C VAL A 24 -0.79 49.42 11.95
N SER A 25 -0.58 50.15 13.04
CA SER A 25 -0.38 51.59 12.97
C SER A 25 0.84 51.74 12.09
N ALA A 26 0.60 52.22 10.86
CA ALA A 26 1.66 52.42 9.90
C ALA A 26 2.70 53.33 10.56
N GLU A 27 3.93 52.84 10.66
CA GLU A 27 5.01 53.56 11.32
C GLU A 27 5.36 54.79 10.48
N GLN A 28 5.69 55.91 11.13
CA GLN A 28 6.05 57.13 10.42
C GLN A 28 7.56 57.20 10.21
N TRP A 29 7.98 57.22 8.95
CA TRP A 29 9.38 57.24 8.53
C TRP A 29 9.72 58.62 7.98
N THR A 30 10.63 59.33 8.66
CA THR A 30 10.99 60.71 8.32
C THR A 30 12.40 60.79 7.72
N SER A 31 12.52 61.50 6.60
CA SER A 31 13.81 61.73 5.94
C SER A 31 14.75 62.59 6.79
N LEU A 32 16.05 62.51 6.50
CA LEU A 32 17.10 63.24 7.24
C LEU A 32 16.85 64.75 7.30
N ARG A 33 16.24 65.33 6.26
CA ARG A 33 15.94 66.76 6.17
C ARG A 33 14.63 67.15 6.84
N GLY A 34 13.81 66.17 7.28
CA GLY A 34 12.49 66.42 7.87
C GLY A 34 11.44 66.95 6.89
N ASN A 35 11.71 66.96 5.59
CA ASN A 35 10.80 67.51 4.58
C ASN A 35 9.84 66.47 3.99
N SER A 36 9.99 65.20 4.36
CA SER A 36 9.12 64.12 3.95
C SER A 36 8.98 63.10 5.08
N THR A 37 7.72 62.79 5.40
CA THR A 37 7.33 61.74 6.35
C THR A 37 6.37 60.82 5.62
N VAL A 38 6.59 59.51 5.75
CA VAL A 38 5.81 58.49 5.05
C VAL A 38 5.32 57.46 6.05
N GLU A 39 4.04 57.12 5.98
CA GLU A 39 3.46 56.02 6.75
C GLU A 39 3.67 54.69 6.04
N ALA A 40 4.43 53.79 6.66
CA ALA A 40 4.78 52.51 6.08
C ALA A 40 5.08 51.46 7.16
N THR A 41 4.94 50.18 6.84
CA THR A 41 5.39 49.09 7.71
C THR A 41 6.76 48.62 7.26
N MET A 42 7.74 48.56 8.17
CA MET A 42 9.04 47.97 7.85
C MET A 42 8.93 46.46 7.66
N ILE A 43 9.46 45.95 6.55
CA ILE A 43 9.47 44.51 6.25
C ILE A 43 10.87 43.89 6.41
N GLY A 44 11.91 44.71 6.45
CA GLY A 44 13.28 44.26 6.70
C GLY A 44 14.32 45.33 6.40
N MET A 45 15.58 44.99 6.63
CA MET A 45 16.75 45.80 6.29
C MET A 45 17.63 44.99 5.33
N TRP A 46 18.10 45.62 4.27
CA TRP A 46 18.98 44.99 3.27
C TRP A 46 20.03 45.99 2.82
N ASP A 47 21.31 45.61 2.86
CA ASP A 47 22.44 46.42 2.37
C ASP A 47 22.40 47.89 2.85
N GLY A 48 22.25 48.09 4.16
CA GLY A 48 22.18 49.43 4.76
C GLY A 48 20.93 50.24 4.42
N SER A 49 19.92 49.63 3.81
CA SER A 49 18.64 50.27 3.47
C SER A 49 17.47 49.62 4.22
N VAL A 50 16.49 50.44 4.61
CA VAL A 50 15.24 50.02 5.22
C VAL A 50 14.24 49.76 4.10
N VAL A 51 13.68 48.55 4.05
CA VAL A 51 12.64 48.18 3.09
C VAL A 51 11.28 48.37 3.76
N LEU A 52 10.50 49.30 3.21
CA LEU A 52 9.20 49.73 3.71
C LEU A 52 8.10 49.26 2.77
N ARG A 53 6.96 48.84 3.34
CA ARG A 53 5.72 48.57 2.61
C ARG A 53 4.73 49.69 2.92
N LEU A 54 4.39 50.47 1.90
CA LEU A 54 3.38 51.53 1.99
C LEU A 54 1.98 50.93 2.19
N THR A 55 1.04 51.75 2.62
CA THR A 55 -0.39 51.37 2.72
C THR A 55 -0.99 50.96 1.37
N SER A 56 -0.44 51.45 0.27
CA SER A 56 -0.80 51.03 -1.09
C SER A 56 -0.27 49.63 -1.49
N GLY A 57 0.48 48.96 -0.60
CA GLY A 57 1.14 47.68 -0.88
C GLY A 57 2.47 47.80 -1.62
N ARG A 58 2.81 48.98 -2.15
CA ARG A 58 4.08 49.25 -2.84
C ARG A 58 5.26 49.16 -1.87
N ARG A 59 6.33 48.47 -2.29
CA ARG A 59 7.60 48.38 -1.54
C ARG A 59 8.54 49.52 -1.96
N VAL A 60 9.21 50.12 -0.99
CA VAL A 60 10.19 51.19 -1.20
C VAL A 60 11.43 50.88 -0.36
N SER A 61 12.61 51.02 -0.95
CA SER A 61 13.88 50.93 -0.22
C SER A 61 14.39 52.33 0.07
N VAL A 62 14.65 52.62 1.34
CA VAL A 62 15.16 53.92 1.79
C VAL A 62 16.51 53.69 2.47
N PRO A 63 17.61 54.33 2.00
CA PRO A 63 18.90 54.22 2.67
C PRO A 63 18.79 54.66 4.13
N LEU A 64 19.40 53.90 5.06
CA LEU A 64 19.35 54.20 6.50
C LEU A 64 19.93 55.60 6.79
N ASP A 65 20.98 55.99 6.07
CA ASP A 65 21.59 57.32 6.16
C ASP A 65 20.67 58.44 5.66
N GLY A 66 19.66 58.09 4.85
CA GLY A 66 18.63 59.00 4.36
C GLY A 66 17.52 59.30 5.37
N LEU A 67 17.49 58.62 6.52
CA LEU A 67 16.49 58.81 7.58
C LEU A 67 16.99 59.74 8.69
N ASN A 68 16.08 60.42 9.40
CA ASN A 68 16.44 61.19 10.60
C ASN A 68 16.87 60.28 11.77
N ALA A 69 17.45 60.86 12.82
CA ALA A 69 17.99 60.08 13.94
C ALA A 69 16.94 59.17 14.62
N GLU A 70 15.72 59.67 14.81
CA GLU A 70 14.61 58.93 15.42
C GLU A 70 14.17 57.74 14.56
N SER A 71 13.96 57.96 13.25
CA SER A 71 13.59 56.90 12.30
C SER A 71 14.71 55.87 12.13
N ARG A 72 15.99 56.26 12.27
CA ARG A 72 17.12 55.30 12.28
C ARG A 72 17.11 54.42 13.53
N ILE A 73 16.82 55.01 14.70
CA ILE A 73 16.72 54.25 15.95
C ILE A 73 15.55 53.27 15.85
N GLN A 74 14.40 53.74 15.37
CA GLN A 74 13.23 52.90 15.10
C GLN A 74 13.54 51.78 14.11
N ALA A 75 14.19 52.08 12.97
CA ALA A 75 14.61 51.07 11.99
C ALA A 75 15.45 49.96 12.62
N LYS A 76 16.40 50.31 13.49
CA LYS A 76 17.26 49.35 14.18
C LYS A 76 16.47 48.51 15.18
N GLN A 77 15.54 49.12 15.93
CA GLN A 77 14.69 48.41 16.90
C GLN A 77 13.74 47.43 16.20
N VAL A 78 13.05 47.87 15.14
CA VAL A 78 12.14 47.03 14.36
C VAL A 78 12.91 45.92 13.63
N ALA A 79 14.09 46.22 13.07
CA ALA A 79 14.95 45.20 12.49
C ALA A 79 15.39 44.13 13.50
N ALA A 80 15.76 44.54 14.71
CA ALA A 80 16.13 43.61 15.78
C ALA A 80 14.94 42.72 16.18
N GLY A 81 13.74 43.30 16.31
CA GLY A 81 12.51 42.54 16.58
C GLY A 81 12.15 41.57 15.46
N LEU A 82 12.24 41.99 14.19
CA LEU A 82 12.00 41.12 13.03
C LEU A 82 13.04 40.00 12.92
N ALA A 83 14.31 40.27 13.24
CA ALA A 83 15.36 39.26 13.26
C ALA A 83 15.10 38.22 14.36
N GLN A 84 14.72 38.66 15.56
CA GLN A 84 14.35 37.77 16.66
C GLN A 84 13.12 36.92 16.33
N ALA A 85 12.07 37.51 15.74
CA ALA A 85 10.87 36.80 15.32
C ALA A 85 11.15 35.77 14.21
N ARG A 86 12.03 36.09 13.25
CA ARG A 86 12.48 35.12 12.24
C ARG A 86 13.25 33.99 12.89
N GLN A 87 14.15 34.28 13.82
CA GLN A 87 14.92 33.26 14.51
C GLN A 87 14.03 32.33 15.35
N SER A 88 13.04 32.87 16.05
CA SER A 88 12.07 32.05 16.80
C SER A 88 11.24 31.18 15.87
N LEU A 89 10.73 31.74 14.76
CA LEU A 89 9.98 30.98 13.75
C LEU A 89 10.85 29.90 13.10
N SER A 90 12.09 30.20 12.73
CA SER A 90 13.03 29.20 12.19
C SER A 90 13.31 28.09 13.20
N SER A 91 13.49 28.42 14.47
CA SER A 91 13.67 27.42 15.53
C SER A 91 12.42 26.55 15.73
N GLU A 92 11.23 27.15 15.70
CA GLU A 92 9.96 26.45 15.79
C GLU A 92 9.75 25.52 14.59
N LEU A 93 9.97 26.01 13.37
CA LEU A 93 9.91 25.21 12.14
C LEU A 93 10.95 24.09 12.15
N GLN A 94 12.17 24.34 12.64
CA GLN A 94 13.19 23.31 12.74
C GLN A 94 12.84 22.26 13.78
N THR A 95 12.20 22.65 14.89
CA THR A 95 11.74 21.72 15.92
C THR A 95 10.56 20.88 15.41
N ALA A 96 9.60 21.51 14.72
CA ALA A 96 8.49 20.81 14.07
C ALA A 96 9.00 19.84 12.99
N ALA A 97 9.90 20.28 12.12
CA ALA A 97 10.52 19.42 11.11
C ALA A 97 11.31 18.25 11.74
N GLN A 98 12.00 18.47 12.86
CA GLN A 98 12.68 17.40 13.60
C GLN A 98 11.71 16.42 14.26
N ALA A 99 10.57 16.91 14.78
CA ALA A 99 9.53 16.08 15.36
C ALA A 99 8.79 15.26 14.29
N GLU A 100 8.57 15.83 13.11
CA GLU A 100 7.96 15.16 11.95
C GLU A 100 8.91 14.16 11.29
N ALA A 101 10.20 14.49 11.19
CA ALA A 101 11.26 13.59 10.72
C ALA A 101 11.69 12.57 11.79
N ALA A 102 11.09 12.61 12.99
CA ALA A 102 11.40 11.66 14.03
C ALA A 102 11.12 10.24 13.54
N PRO A 103 12.02 9.29 13.81
CA PRO A 103 11.77 7.89 13.49
C PRO A 103 10.48 7.41 14.14
N ALA A 104 9.93 6.32 13.62
CA ALA A 104 8.81 5.63 14.25
C ALA A 104 9.11 5.33 15.74
N PRO A 105 8.08 5.17 16.58
CA PRO A 105 8.26 4.74 17.95
C PRO A 105 9.13 3.48 18.01
N ASP A 106 10.06 3.44 18.97
CA ASP A 106 10.91 2.28 19.26
C ASP A 106 10.64 1.81 20.71
N PRO A 107 10.13 0.58 20.93
CA PRO A 107 9.79 -0.42 19.92
C PRO A 107 8.58 -0.02 19.10
N LEU A 108 8.53 -0.53 17.86
CA LEU A 108 7.38 -0.36 16.99
C LEU A 108 6.13 -0.95 17.66
N PRO A 109 4.96 -0.31 17.52
CA PRO A 109 3.73 -0.86 18.08
C PRO A 109 3.46 -2.22 17.43
N GLU A 110 3.47 -3.26 18.25
CA GLU A 110 3.07 -4.60 17.83
C GLU A 110 1.53 -4.68 17.83
N PRO A 111 0.94 -5.38 16.86
CA PRO A 111 -0.50 -5.66 16.88
C PRO A 111 -0.84 -6.54 18.09
N PRO A 112 -2.12 -6.58 18.49
CA PRO A 112 -2.57 -7.49 19.54
C PRO A 112 -2.20 -8.93 19.21
N ALA A 113 -1.72 -9.67 20.21
CA ALA A 113 -1.48 -11.10 20.03
C ALA A 113 -2.78 -11.82 19.61
N THR A 114 -2.67 -12.71 18.63
CA THR A 114 -3.77 -13.53 18.14
C THR A 114 -3.91 -14.82 18.95
N ASN A 115 -5.01 -15.54 18.74
CA ASN A 115 -5.18 -16.89 19.28
C ASN A 115 -4.00 -17.77 18.86
N THR A 116 -3.52 -18.65 19.73
CA THR A 116 -2.44 -19.57 19.38
C THR A 116 -2.90 -20.54 18.28
N TYR A 117 -2.03 -20.77 17.29
CA TYR A 117 -2.30 -21.71 16.22
C TYR A 117 -2.67 -23.10 16.75
N ALA A 118 -3.75 -23.67 16.22
CA ALA A 118 -4.19 -25.03 16.50
C ALA A 118 -4.31 -25.83 15.19
N PRO A 119 -3.48 -26.87 14.97
CA PRO A 119 -3.51 -27.67 13.75
C PRO A 119 -4.87 -28.33 13.50
N VAL A 120 -5.27 -28.39 12.24
CA VAL A 120 -6.50 -29.08 11.80
C VAL A 120 -6.38 -30.56 12.10
N GLN A 121 -7.34 -31.10 12.86
CA GLN A 121 -7.29 -32.52 13.24
C GLN A 121 -7.82 -33.42 12.12
N PRO A 122 -7.20 -34.59 11.88
CA PRO A 122 -7.75 -35.55 10.94
C PRO A 122 -9.07 -36.14 11.46
N ASN A 123 -9.91 -36.58 10.54
CA ASN A 123 -11.19 -37.25 10.77
C ASN A 123 -12.28 -36.39 11.41
N LEU A 124 -12.11 -35.07 11.45
CA LEU A 124 -13.20 -34.17 11.84
C LEU A 124 -14.38 -34.29 10.86
N PRO A 125 -15.62 -34.12 11.36
CA PRO A 125 -16.77 -33.82 10.51
C PRO A 125 -16.47 -32.59 9.64
N PRO A 126 -16.96 -32.54 8.39
CA PRO A 126 -16.58 -31.48 7.44
C PRO A 126 -16.86 -30.08 8.01
N ASP A 127 -18.06 -29.85 8.53
CA ASP A 127 -18.46 -28.59 9.19
C ASP A 127 -17.47 -28.14 10.27
N GLN A 128 -17.02 -29.07 11.12
CA GLN A 128 -16.03 -28.77 12.17
C GLN A 128 -14.64 -28.48 11.61
N ALA A 129 -14.22 -29.22 10.58
CA ALA A 129 -12.93 -28.99 9.91
C ALA A 129 -12.88 -27.59 9.28
N PHE A 130 -13.94 -27.18 8.58
CA PHE A 130 -14.02 -25.85 7.96
C PHE A 130 -14.11 -24.74 8.99
N ALA A 131 -14.92 -24.90 10.04
CA ALA A 131 -14.98 -23.93 11.12
C ALA A 131 -13.60 -23.74 11.77
N GLN A 132 -12.85 -24.83 11.98
CA GLN A 132 -11.49 -24.74 12.51
C GLN A 132 -10.55 -23.99 11.54
N ILE A 133 -10.54 -24.34 10.25
CA ILE A 133 -9.70 -23.66 9.24
C ILE A 133 -10.05 -22.17 9.18
N GLN A 134 -11.33 -21.82 9.13
CA GLN A 134 -11.78 -20.42 9.09
C GLN A 134 -11.37 -19.64 10.35
N GLU A 135 -11.47 -20.25 11.52
CA GLU A 135 -11.04 -19.62 12.77
C GLU A 135 -9.53 -19.35 12.78
N GLN A 136 -8.72 -20.32 12.34
CA GLN A 136 -7.28 -20.14 12.22
C GLN A 136 -6.93 -19.05 11.20
N LEU A 137 -7.59 -19.05 10.03
CA LEU A 137 -7.40 -18.01 9.01
C LEU A 137 -7.79 -16.63 9.52
N ARG A 138 -8.92 -16.49 10.24
CA ARG A 138 -9.31 -15.23 10.89
C ARG A 138 -8.30 -14.76 11.94
N ALA A 139 -7.66 -15.70 12.63
CA ALA A 139 -6.57 -15.42 13.56
C ALA A 139 -5.23 -15.13 12.85
N GLY A 140 -5.21 -15.08 11.51
CA GLY A 140 -4.03 -14.77 10.70
C GLY A 140 -3.13 -15.97 10.41
N HIS A 141 -3.54 -17.18 10.73
CA HIS A 141 -2.72 -18.38 10.58
C HIS A 141 -2.90 -19.04 9.20
N LEU A 142 -2.06 -18.67 8.23
CA LEU A 142 -2.08 -19.26 6.87
C LEU A 142 -1.57 -20.69 6.84
N ILE A 143 -0.77 -21.11 7.83
CA ILE A 143 -0.31 -22.50 7.98
C ILE A 143 -1.50 -23.49 8.07
N ALA A 144 -2.69 -23.03 8.48
CA ALA A 144 -3.89 -23.85 8.53
C ALA A 144 -4.26 -24.46 7.17
N ILE A 145 -4.00 -23.77 6.05
CA ILE A 145 -4.24 -24.29 4.70
C ILE A 145 -3.29 -25.45 4.40
N TYR A 146 -2.02 -25.30 4.78
CA TYR A 146 -1.01 -26.33 4.59
C TYR A 146 -1.31 -27.57 5.45
N ASP A 147 -1.61 -27.38 6.74
CA ASP A 147 -1.90 -28.47 7.67
C ASP A 147 -3.27 -29.12 7.44
N ALA A 148 -4.19 -28.45 6.72
CA ALA A 148 -5.43 -29.05 6.24
C ALA A 148 -5.21 -30.10 5.14
N MET A 149 -4.01 -30.18 4.55
CA MET A 149 -3.69 -31.21 3.56
C MET A 149 -3.31 -32.56 4.23
N PRO A 150 -3.64 -33.69 3.56
CA PRO A 150 -3.10 -35.00 3.89
C PRO A 150 -1.57 -34.99 4.08
N LEU A 151 -1.05 -35.83 4.98
CA LEU A 151 0.39 -35.92 5.21
C LEU A 151 1.15 -36.35 3.94
N SER A 152 0.56 -37.22 3.13
CA SER A 152 1.07 -37.63 1.82
C SER A 152 1.29 -36.41 0.91
N TYR A 153 0.30 -35.52 0.82
CA TYR A 153 0.35 -34.32 -0.01
C TYR A 153 1.37 -33.31 0.51
N ARG A 154 1.42 -33.12 1.82
CA ARG A 154 2.43 -32.27 2.47
C ARG A 154 3.85 -32.71 2.15
N ASN A 155 4.13 -34.01 2.21
CA ASN A 155 5.45 -34.55 1.88
C ASN A 155 5.83 -34.35 0.40
N GLU A 156 4.88 -34.55 -0.52
CA GLU A 156 5.07 -34.28 -1.95
C GLU A 156 5.32 -32.79 -2.20
N PHE A 157 4.55 -31.91 -1.55
CA PHE A 157 4.73 -30.46 -1.64
C PHE A 157 6.06 -30.00 -1.04
N ASP A 158 6.46 -30.50 0.12
CA ASP A 158 7.77 -30.25 0.74
C ASP A 158 8.92 -30.63 -0.21
N SER A 159 8.77 -31.76 -0.90
CA SER A 159 9.76 -32.24 -1.88
C SER A 159 9.83 -31.32 -3.10
N LEU A 160 8.68 -30.86 -3.58
CA LEU A 160 8.59 -29.90 -4.67
C LEU A 160 9.21 -28.55 -4.28
N VAL A 161 8.91 -28.00 -3.09
CA VAL A 161 9.49 -26.75 -2.61
C VAL A 161 11.01 -26.87 -2.49
N LYS A 162 11.53 -27.98 -1.96
CA LYS A 162 12.99 -28.24 -1.92
C LYS A 162 13.60 -28.28 -3.31
N LEU A 163 12.92 -28.89 -4.28
CA LEU A 163 13.35 -28.86 -5.67
C LEU A 163 13.37 -27.44 -6.21
N VAL A 164 12.31 -26.64 -6.00
CA VAL A 164 12.25 -25.24 -6.42
C VAL A 164 13.40 -24.44 -5.80
N MET A 165 13.61 -24.52 -4.48
CA MET A 165 14.70 -23.80 -3.79
C MET A 165 16.09 -24.19 -4.31
N ARG A 166 16.27 -25.45 -4.74
CA ARG A 166 17.52 -25.91 -5.35
C ARG A 166 17.69 -25.38 -6.79
N LYS A 167 16.59 -25.26 -7.54
CA LYS A 167 16.62 -24.75 -8.92
C LYS A 167 16.73 -23.24 -8.99
N LEU A 168 16.16 -22.51 -8.03
CA LEU A 168 16.22 -21.06 -7.96
C LEU A 168 17.67 -20.58 -7.83
N GLU A 169 18.01 -19.54 -8.58
CA GLU A 169 19.25 -18.79 -8.40
C GLU A 169 19.22 -18.09 -7.02
N PRO A 170 20.12 -18.44 -6.08
CA PRO A 170 20.06 -17.93 -4.70
C PRO A 170 20.09 -16.41 -4.63
N THR A 171 21.01 -15.77 -5.38
CA THR A 171 21.14 -14.32 -5.40
C THR A 171 19.87 -13.63 -5.87
N SER A 172 19.24 -14.12 -6.96
CA SER A 172 18.03 -13.52 -7.52
C SER A 172 16.85 -13.56 -6.53
N TRP A 173 16.69 -14.67 -5.80
CA TRP A 173 15.64 -14.82 -4.80
C TRP A 173 15.94 -14.03 -3.53
N ASP A 174 17.14 -14.21 -2.97
CA ASP A 174 17.54 -13.60 -1.70
C ASP A 174 17.51 -12.07 -1.82
N ASP A 175 18.00 -11.50 -2.94
CA ASP A 175 17.95 -10.05 -3.19
C ASP A 175 16.52 -9.53 -3.33
N SER A 176 15.64 -10.27 -4.01
CA SER A 176 14.22 -9.90 -4.17
C SER A 176 13.48 -9.87 -2.83
N MET A 177 13.69 -10.88 -1.98
CA MET A 177 13.12 -10.92 -0.64
C MET A 177 13.69 -9.81 0.25
N ALA A 178 15.02 -9.59 0.21
CA ALA A 178 15.68 -8.54 0.98
C ALA A 178 15.24 -7.13 0.55
N GLN A 179 15.03 -6.89 -0.76
CA GLN A 179 14.45 -5.64 -1.26
C GLN A 179 13.03 -5.44 -0.74
N THR A 180 12.17 -6.46 -0.85
CA THR A 180 10.80 -6.38 -0.33
C THR A 180 10.77 -6.06 1.16
N HIS A 181 11.63 -6.72 1.94
CA HIS A 181 11.78 -6.43 3.38
C HIS A 181 12.25 -5.00 3.64
N ARG A 182 13.25 -4.49 2.91
CA ARG A 182 13.76 -3.11 3.08
C ARG A 182 12.69 -2.05 2.84
N VAL A 183 11.88 -2.23 1.80
CA VAL A 183 10.75 -1.32 1.51
C VAL A 183 9.73 -1.35 2.65
N ALA A 184 9.34 -2.54 3.08
CA ALA A 184 8.44 -2.73 4.21
C ALA A 184 8.99 -2.10 5.51
N GLU A 185 10.28 -2.32 5.79
CA GLU A 185 10.97 -1.74 6.94
C GLU A 185 11.03 -0.21 6.87
N LEU A 186 11.33 0.36 5.71
CA LEU A 186 11.36 1.81 5.50
C LEU A 186 9.99 2.43 5.78
N ILE A 187 8.91 1.86 5.22
CA ILE A 187 7.54 2.35 5.45
C ILE A 187 7.19 2.34 6.94
N VAL A 188 7.50 1.25 7.64
CA VAL A 188 7.17 1.09 9.05
C VAL A 188 8.01 2.01 9.94
N THR A 189 9.32 2.13 9.68
CA THR A 189 10.25 2.94 10.48
C THR A 189 10.15 4.44 10.19
N ARG A 190 9.66 4.84 9.01
CA ARG A 190 9.45 6.23 8.62
C ARG A 190 7.98 6.66 8.65
N GLN A 191 7.11 5.90 9.30
CA GLN A 191 5.67 6.17 9.31
C GLN A 191 5.29 7.58 9.79
N ASN A 192 5.99 8.16 10.78
CA ASN A 192 5.70 9.50 11.29
C ASN A 192 5.99 10.58 10.24
N TRP A 193 7.10 10.42 9.53
CA TRP A 193 7.49 11.32 8.46
C TRP A 193 6.62 11.15 7.21
N ILE A 194 6.18 9.93 6.90
CA ILE A 194 5.19 9.71 5.85
C ILE A 194 3.88 10.39 6.23
N ARG A 195 3.41 10.21 7.47
CA ARG A 195 2.15 10.80 7.98
C ARG A 195 2.16 12.32 8.03
N SER A 196 3.33 12.96 8.17
CA SER A 196 3.41 14.43 8.13
C SER A 196 3.24 15.00 6.72
N TYR A 197 3.15 14.15 5.69
CA TYR A 197 3.04 14.63 4.33
C TYR A 197 1.70 15.35 4.08
N PRO A 198 1.72 16.60 3.55
CA PRO A 198 0.49 17.41 3.40
C PRO A 198 -0.59 16.76 2.53
N ARG A 199 -0.25 15.84 1.62
CA ARG A 199 -1.24 15.12 0.82
C ARG A 199 -1.93 13.97 1.54
N LEU A 200 -1.46 13.56 2.70
CA LEU A 200 -2.13 12.57 3.55
C LEU A 200 -3.06 13.23 4.56
N THR A 201 -3.02 14.55 4.69
CA THR A 201 -3.89 15.35 5.55
C THR A 201 -4.80 16.23 4.68
N GLY A 202 -6.04 16.44 5.11
CA GLY A 202 -6.97 17.30 4.38
C GLY A 202 -6.78 18.78 4.73
N PRO A 203 -7.08 19.74 3.83
CA PRO A 203 -7.12 21.17 4.18
C PRO A 203 -8.15 21.50 5.27
N GLU A 204 -9.13 20.60 5.50
CA GLU A 204 -10.14 20.70 6.57
C GLU A 204 -9.80 19.89 7.83
N SER A 205 -8.63 19.24 7.90
CA SER A 205 -8.24 18.45 9.06
C SER A 205 -7.85 19.40 10.22
N GLU A 206 -8.81 19.70 11.08
CA GLU A 206 -8.59 20.56 12.25
C GLU A 206 -7.70 19.91 13.33
N ASN A 207 -7.18 18.68 13.13
CA ASN A 207 -6.41 17.92 14.13
C ASN A 207 -5.36 16.95 13.53
N ASN A 208 -4.80 17.21 12.34
CA ASN A 208 -3.96 16.23 11.61
C ASN A 208 -4.69 14.89 11.33
N ASN A 209 -6.01 14.94 11.10
CA ASN A 209 -6.74 13.76 10.67
C ASN A 209 -6.34 13.38 9.24
N PRO A 210 -6.13 12.08 8.97
CA PRO A 210 -5.86 11.63 7.62
C PRO A 210 -7.03 11.96 6.68
N ASN A 211 -6.72 12.34 5.43
CA ASN A 211 -7.71 12.33 4.35
C ASN A 211 -7.87 10.90 3.80
N ALA A 212 -8.68 10.69 2.76
CA ALA A 212 -8.91 9.35 2.18
C ALA A 212 -7.61 8.60 1.82
N VAL A 213 -6.61 9.29 1.26
CA VAL A 213 -5.31 8.70 0.95
C VAL A 213 -4.52 8.38 2.23
N GLY A 214 -4.55 9.28 3.21
CA GLY A 214 -3.98 9.05 4.54
C GLY A 214 -4.61 7.86 5.27
N GLU A 215 -5.92 7.64 5.11
CA GLU A 215 -6.65 6.51 5.68
C GLU A 215 -6.25 5.20 5.01
N VAL A 216 -6.15 5.16 3.67
CA VAL A 216 -5.61 4.00 2.95
C VAL A 216 -4.19 3.69 3.39
N PHE A 217 -3.34 4.71 3.54
CA PHE A 217 -1.99 4.51 4.05
C PHE A 217 -1.99 3.90 5.47
N GLN A 218 -2.77 4.48 6.38
CA GLN A 218 -2.78 4.05 7.79
C GLN A 218 -3.41 2.67 7.99
N ASN A 219 -4.49 2.38 7.28
CA ASN A 219 -5.27 1.17 7.49
C ASN A 219 -4.77 0.03 6.58
N MET A 220 -4.30 0.31 5.37
CA MET A 220 -3.89 -0.75 4.42
C MET A 220 -2.37 -0.85 4.29
N VAL A 221 -1.73 0.23 3.84
CA VAL A 221 -0.30 0.19 3.46
C VAL A 221 0.58 -0.13 4.66
N LEU A 222 0.35 0.53 5.78
CA LEU A 222 1.17 0.34 6.98
C LEU A 222 1.00 -1.07 7.59
N PRO A 223 -0.22 -1.64 7.73
CA PRO A 223 -0.39 -3.03 8.15
C PRO A 223 0.18 -4.05 7.15
N VAL A 224 0.06 -3.83 5.84
CA VAL A 224 0.70 -4.68 4.81
C VAL A 224 2.23 -4.62 4.95
N ALA A 225 2.82 -3.43 5.07
CA ALA A 225 4.25 -3.28 5.28
C ALA A 225 4.71 -3.96 6.59
N SER A 226 3.93 -3.83 7.66
CA SER A 226 4.25 -4.49 8.93
C SER A 226 4.19 -6.02 8.81
N TYR A 227 3.19 -6.56 8.12
CA TYR A 227 3.09 -7.98 7.80
C TYR A 227 4.27 -8.46 6.96
N LEU A 228 4.59 -7.77 5.85
CA LEU A 228 5.69 -8.15 4.96
C LEU A 228 7.03 -8.12 5.68
N ARG A 229 7.28 -7.10 6.51
CA ARG A 229 8.47 -7.02 7.35
C ARG A 229 8.59 -8.22 8.28
N ALA A 230 7.51 -8.61 8.96
CA ALA A 230 7.51 -9.76 9.86
C ALA A 230 7.65 -11.10 9.13
N ALA A 231 6.96 -11.26 8.00
CA ALA A 231 6.95 -12.49 7.22
C ALA A 231 8.27 -12.72 6.45
N LEU A 232 8.88 -11.64 5.93
CA LEU A 232 10.02 -11.69 5.01
C LEU A 232 11.35 -11.32 5.68
N ALA A 233 11.56 -11.72 6.92
CA ALA A 233 12.84 -11.50 7.61
C ALA A 233 14.01 -12.07 6.77
N PRO A 234 15.00 -11.25 6.39
CA PRO A 234 15.92 -11.55 5.28
C PRO A 234 16.83 -12.74 5.55
N ASP A 235 17.15 -13.04 6.80
CA ASP A 235 17.94 -14.21 7.21
C ASP A 235 17.13 -15.52 7.19
N GLN A 236 15.81 -15.43 7.18
CA GLN A 236 14.90 -16.56 7.31
C GLN A 236 14.20 -16.91 5.99
N THR A 237 14.17 -16.00 5.01
CA THR A 237 13.53 -16.23 3.70
C THR A 237 14.52 -16.49 2.57
N THR A 238 15.77 -16.84 2.89
CA THR A 238 16.75 -17.23 1.87
C THR A 238 16.44 -18.60 1.29
N THR A 239 16.90 -18.86 0.07
CA THR A 239 16.81 -20.20 -0.55
C THR A 239 17.41 -21.29 0.35
N VAL A 240 18.51 -20.98 1.03
CA VAL A 240 19.18 -21.88 1.98
C VAL A 240 18.34 -22.13 3.22
N ALA A 241 17.78 -21.08 3.83
CA ALA A 241 16.95 -21.20 5.03
C ALA A 241 15.67 -22.02 4.76
N ILE A 242 14.99 -21.73 3.64
CA ILE A 242 13.79 -22.46 3.22
C ILE A 242 14.14 -23.92 2.90
N GLY A 243 15.23 -24.15 2.17
CA GLY A 243 15.68 -25.49 1.77
C GLY A 243 16.24 -26.36 2.92
N ALA A 244 16.65 -25.75 4.04
CA ALA A 244 17.27 -26.45 5.16
C ALA A 244 16.28 -27.22 6.05
N SER A 245 14.99 -26.89 6.01
CA SER A 245 13.93 -27.53 6.82
C SER A 245 12.80 -28.09 5.95
N SER A 246 11.75 -28.67 6.56
CA SER A 246 10.52 -28.92 5.81
C SER A 246 9.84 -27.57 5.54
N PHE A 247 9.12 -27.45 4.42
CA PHE A 247 8.41 -26.20 4.12
C PHE A 247 7.32 -25.95 5.17
N GLY A 248 6.68 -27.01 5.68
CA GLY A 248 5.75 -26.90 6.81
C GLY A 248 6.36 -26.32 8.09
N ASP A 249 7.59 -26.69 8.45
CA ASP A 249 8.26 -26.15 9.64
C ASP A 249 8.68 -24.70 9.44
N TRP A 250 9.22 -24.38 8.26
CA TRP A 250 9.54 -23.01 7.87
C TRP A 250 8.29 -22.11 7.90
N LEU A 251 7.18 -22.56 7.29
CA LEU A 251 5.91 -21.85 7.29
C LEU A 251 5.41 -21.61 8.71
N ARG A 252 5.46 -22.60 9.60
CA ARG A 252 5.00 -22.45 10.99
C ARG A 252 5.79 -21.38 11.74
N GLN A 253 7.09 -21.28 11.48
CA GLN A 253 7.93 -20.24 12.07
C GLN A 253 7.56 -18.85 11.52
N ARG A 254 7.33 -18.72 10.20
CA ARG A 254 6.89 -17.46 9.57
C ARG A 254 5.49 -17.04 10.03
N ASP A 255 4.59 -18.01 10.14
CA ASP A 255 3.21 -17.85 10.57
C ASP A 255 3.15 -17.29 12.00
N GLN A 256 3.91 -17.85 12.94
CA GLN A 256 3.97 -17.34 14.31
C GLN A 256 4.42 -15.87 14.39
N ALA A 257 5.33 -15.44 13.52
CA ALA A 257 5.82 -14.07 13.49
C ALA A 257 4.83 -13.09 12.82
N SER A 258 4.08 -13.55 11.82
CA SER A 258 3.30 -12.69 10.94
C SER A 258 1.78 -12.73 11.18
N ALA A 259 1.25 -13.77 11.82
CA ALA A 259 -0.18 -13.96 12.05
C ALA A 259 -0.86 -12.78 12.77
N PRO A 260 -0.26 -12.14 13.80
CA PRO A 260 -0.86 -10.96 14.42
C PRO A 260 -1.11 -9.80 13.44
N TYR A 261 -0.20 -9.58 12.49
CA TYR A 261 -0.33 -8.54 11.48
C TYR A 261 -1.38 -8.91 10.42
N LEU A 262 -1.40 -10.16 10.00
CA LEU A 262 -2.38 -10.63 9.03
C LEU A 262 -3.80 -10.64 9.61
N ALA A 263 -3.96 -10.96 10.89
CA ALA A 263 -5.26 -10.89 11.56
C ALA A 263 -5.84 -9.47 11.57
N VAL A 264 -5.00 -8.45 11.75
CA VAL A 264 -5.42 -7.04 11.62
C VAL A 264 -5.93 -6.77 10.20
N LEU A 265 -5.17 -7.16 9.18
CA LEU A 265 -5.57 -7.01 7.77
C LEU A 265 -6.89 -7.72 7.46
N ILE A 266 -7.05 -8.97 7.91
CA ILE A 266 -8.28 -9.75 7.71
C ILE A 266 -9.44 -9.13 8.48
N SER A 267 -9.22 -8.59 9.67
CA SER A 267 -10.29 -7.96 10.45
C SER A 267 -10.79 -6.64 9.84
N GLN A 268 -9.90 -5.90 9.17
CA GLN A 268 -10.19 -4.59 8.57
C GLN A 268 -10.69 -4.70 7.13
N TYR A 269 -10.11 -5.60 6.35
CA TYR A 269 -10.35 -5.73 4.89
C TYR A 269 -10.91 -7.07 4.47
N GLY A 270 -10.89 -8.07 5.35
CA GLY A 270 -11.48 -9.35 5.05
C GLY A 270 -12.95 -9.15 4.74
N THR A 271 -13.36 -9.60 3.55
CA THR A 271 -14.77 -9.78 3.27
C THR A 271 -15.33 -10.75 4.32
N SER A 272 -16.59 -10.57 4.70
CA SER A 272 -17.25 -11.55 5.58
C SER A 272 -17.10 -12.91 4.92
N ALA A 273 -16.30 -13.79 5.54
CA ALA A 273 -16.02 -15.10 4.98
C ALA A 273 -17.36 -15.78 4.66
N PRO A 274 -17.50 -16.43 3.50
CA PRO A 274 -18.74 -17.10 3.16
C PRO A 274 -19.13 -18.03 4.30
N ASN A 275 -20.39 -17.94 4.73
CA ASN A 275 -20.93 -18.86 5.71
C ASN A 275 -21.19 -20.19 5.00
N TRP A 276 -20.18 -21.06 4.99
CA TRP A 276 -20.25 -22.36 4.36
C TRP A 276 -21.21 -23.26 5.14
N MET A 277 -22.21 -23.75 4.45
CA MET A 277 -23.14 -24.76 4.93
C MET A 277 -22.83 -26.09 4.26
N LEU A 278 -23.01 -27.17 5.01
CA LEU A 278 -22.91 -28.51 4.46
C LEU A 278 -24.16 -28.77 3.61
N GLY A 279 -23.94 -29.00 2.31
CA GLY A 279 -24.96 -29.42 1.35
C GLY A 279 -25.11 -30.95 1.32
N GLU A 280 -25.57 -31.46 0.19
CA GLU A 280 -25.69 -32.91 -0.03
C GLU A 280 -24.29 -33.58 -0.06
N GLY A 281 -24.19 -34.78 0.53
CA GLY A 281 -22.92 -35.49 0.63
C GLY A 281 -23.00 -36.87 1.29
N GLY A 282 -22.03 -37.73 0.95
CA GLY A 282 -21.77 -39.01 1.58
C GLY A 282 -20.66 -38.95 2.63
N LYS A 283 -20.13 -40.12 3.04
CA LYS A 283 -19.09 -40.21 4.07
C LYS A 283 -17.72 -39.66 3.64
N ASP A 284 -17.42 -39.74 2.35
CA ASP A 284 -16.10 -39.43 1.79
C ASP A 284 -16.12 -38.28 0.76
N GLN A 285 -17.30 -37.75 0.44
CA GLN A 285 -17.51 -36.62 -0.47
C GLN A 285 -18.68 -35.79 0.01
N VAL A 286 -18.52 -34.48 0.08
CA VAL A 286 -19.57 -33.54 0.49
C VAL A 286 -19.51 -32.28 -0.36
N ILE A 287 -20.65 -31.63 -0.58
CA ILE A 287 -20.70 -30.33 -1.23
C ILE A 287 -20.81 -29.26 -0.14
N LEU A 288 -19.88 -28.31 -0.11
CA LEU A 288 -20.05 -27.08 0.65
C LEU A 288 -20.76 -26.04 -0.19
N GLN A 289 -21.72 -25.34 0.42
CA GLN A 289 -22.46 -24.28 -0.22
C GLN A 289 -22.39 -23.01 0.61
N ALA A 290 -22.14 -21.87 -0.01
CA ALA A 290 -22.24 -20.57 0.63
C ALA A 290 -23.03 -19.60 -0.25
N GLN A 291 -23.70 -18.64 0.37
CA GLN A 291 -24.24 -17.51 -0.39
C GLN A 291 -23.05 -16.69 -0.91
N GLY A 292 -23.02 -16.45 -2.22
CA GLY A 292 -22.07 -15.51 -2.80
C GLY A 292 -22.29 -14.09 -2.27
N PRO A 293 -21.29 -13.21 -2.41
CA PRO A 293 -21.42 -11.83 -2.00
C PRO A 293 -22.60 -11.17 -2.73
N ALA A 294 -23.43 -10.43 -1.99
CA ALA A 294 -24.62 -9.76 -2.53
C ALA A 294 -24.31 -8.67 -3.59
N SER A 295 -23.03 -8.35 -3.80
CA SER A 295 -22.54 -7.35 -4.75
C SER A 295 -22.46 -7.83 -6.21
N SER A 296 -22.71 -9.12 -6.51
CA SER A 296 -22.79 -9.56 -7.91
C SER A 296 -24.06 -9.01 -8.57
N LYS A 297 -23.88 -8.15 -9.60
CA LYS A 297 -24.97 -7.52 -10.38
C LYS A 297 -25.93 -8.52 -11.05
N GLU A 298 -25.60 -9.81 -11.07
CA GLU A 298 -26.41 -10.91 -11.61
C GLU A 298 -27.22 -11.70 -10.54
N GLY A 299 -27.27 -11.20 -9.30
CA GLY A 299 -27.91 -11.88 -8.18
C GLY A 299 -26.91 -12.75 -7.41
N ALA A 300 -27.17 -12.95 -6.11
CA ALA A 300 -26.31 -13.73 -5.23
C ALA A 300 -26.31 -15.21 -5.64
N GLY A 301 -25.41 -15.58 -6.54
CA GLY A 301 -25.17 -16.97 -6.91
C GLY A 301 -24.72 -17.77 -5.69
N MET A 302 -25.17 -19.02 -5.59
CA MET A 302 -24.68 -19.95 -4.57
C MET A 302 -23.29 -20.42 -4.99
N LEU A 303 -22.29 -20.19 -4.16
CA LEU A 303 -20.95 -20.76 -4.32
C LEU A 303 -21.01 -22.21 -3.85
N SER A 304 -20.59 -23.15 -4.69
CA SER A 304 -20.48 -24.55 -4.32
C SER A 304 -19.07 -25.07 -4.52
N ILE A 305 -18.52 -25.77 -3.54
CA ILE A 305 -17.24 -26.46 -3.63
C ILE A 305 -17.45 -27.92 -3.25
N GLU A 306 -17.11 -28.83 -4.16
CA GLU A 306 -17.07 -30.25 -3.84
C GLU A 306 -15.81 -30.56 -3.05
N MET A 307 -15.97 -31.25 -1.93
CA MET A 307 -14.90 -31.64 -1.01
C MET A 307 -14.83 -33.16 -0.94
N LYS A 308 -13.61 -33.70 -0.95
CA LYS A 308 -13.31 -35.12 -0.83
C LYS A 308 -12.49 -35.36 0.42
N LYS A 309 -12.78 -36.45 1.13
CA LYS A 309 -12.00 -36.89 2.27
C LYS A 309 -10.83 -37.74 1.81
N VAL A 310 -9.61 -37.29 2.12
CA VAL A 310 -8.36 -38.00 1.78
C VAL A 310 -7.52 -38.10 3.05
N ASP A 311 -7.13 -39.32 3.43
CA ASP A 311 -6.35 -39.62 4.66
C ASP A 311 -6.88 -38.95 5.93
N GLY A 312 -8.21 -38.77 6.03
CA GLY A 312 -8.87 -38.14 7.16
C GLY A 312 -9.11 -36.63 7.02
N TYR A 313 -8.56 -35.96 6.02
CA TYR A 313 -8.69 -34.51 5.80
C TYR A 313 -9.69 -34.20 4.69
N TRP A 314 -10.37 -33.05 4.80
CA TRP A 314 -11.29 -32.56 3.77
C TRP A 314 -10.57 -31.57 2.86
N ILE A 315 -10.45 -31.92 1.58
CA ILE A 315 -9.79 -31.09 0.56
C ILE A 315 -10.69 -30.94 -0.66
N PRO A 316 -10.55 -29.88 -1.48
CA PRO A 316 -11.36 -29.72 -2.69
C PRO A 316 -11.19 -30.93 -3.61
N ALA A 317 -12.29 -31.45 -4.17
CA ALA A 317 -12.25 -32.64 -5.02
C ALA A 317 -11.34 -32.45 -6.23
N SER A 318 -11.34 -31.24 -6.83
CA SER A 318 -10.44 -30.85 -7.90
C SER A 318 -8.95 -30.97 -7.51
N LEU A 319 -8.61 -30.61 -6.27
CA LEU A 319 -7.26 -30.79 -5.74
C LEU A 319 -6.98 -32.28 -5.49
N ALA A 320 -7.91 -32.98 -4.83
CA ALA A 320 -7.74 -34.39 -4.47
C ALA A 320 -7.49 -35.30 -5.68
N ASP A 321 -8.17 -35.02 -6.79
CA ASP A 321 -8.09 -35.86 -7.98
C ASP A 321 -6.89 -35.50 -8.88
N GLY A 322 -6.39 -34.25 -8.82
CA GLY A 322 -5.32 -33.75 -9.69
C GLY A 322 -3.95 -33.54 -9.03
N PHE A 323 -3.86 -33.53 -7.69
CA PHE A 323 -2.66 -33.07 -6.99
C PHE A 323 -1.38 -33.82 -7.36
N SER A 324 -1.40 -35.15 -7.35
CA SER A 324 -0.18 -35.94 -7.63
C SER A 324 0.31 -35.75 -9.07
N ASP A 325 -0.60 -35.64 -10.03
CA ASP A 325 -0.23 -35.41 -11.42
C ASP A 325 0.28 -33.98 -11.64
N TRP A 326 -0.31 -32.99 -10.96
CA TRP A 326 0.22 -31.63 -10.92
C TRP A 326 1.63 -31.57 -10.32
N VAL A 327 1.90 -32.25 -9.18
CA VAL A 327 3.25 -32.30 -8.58
C VAL A 327 4.26 -32.92 -9.55
N LYS A 328 3.90 -34.00 -10.24
CA LYS A 328 4.77 -34.62 -11.27
C LYS A 328 5.04 -33.67 -12.42
N GLU A 329 4.02 -32.99 -12.94
CA GLU A 329 4.16 -32.03 -14.03
C GLU A 329 5.09 -30.88 -13.62
N GLN A 330 4.89 -30.29 -12.43
CA GLN A 330 5.78 -29.24 -11.91
C GLN A 330 7.21 -29.75 -11.70
N THR A 331 7.38 -30.99 -11.22
CA THR A 331 8.70 -31.61 -11.05
C THR A 331 9.42 -31.74 -12.39
N VAL A 332 8.76 -32.28 -13.42
CA VAL A 332 9.32 -32.40 -14.78
C VAL A 332 9.63 -31.01 -15.37
N ALA A 333 8.74 -30.04 -15.15
CA ALA A 333 8.95 -28.66 -15.62
C ALA A 333 10.16 -27.99 -14.95
N LEU A 334 10.49 -28.35 -13.70
CA LEU A 334 11.66 -27.85 -12.97
C LEU A 334 12.96 -28.57 -13.33
N GLU A 335 12.89 -29.84 -13.75
CA GLU A 335 14.06 -30.63 -14.17
C GLU A 335 14.76 -30.08 -15.40
N LYS A 336 14.08 -29.26 -16.22
CA LYS A 336 14.69 -28.57 -17.37
C LYS A 336 15.72 -27.49 -16.98
N TYR A 337 15.70 -27.03 -15.74
CA TYR A 337 16.65 -26.03 -15.23
C TYR A 337 17.84 -26.73 -14.56
N GLU A 338 19.03 -26.15 -14.72
CA GLU A 338 20.18 -26.54 -13.90
C GLU A 338 19.99 -26.04 -12.46
N ASP A 339 20.67 -26.66 -11.50
CA ASP A 339 20.60 -26.20 -10.10
C ASP A 339 21.17 -24.76 -10.00
N GLY A 340 20.44 -23.88 -9.32
CA GLY A 340 20.81 -22.46 -9.19
C GLY A 340 20.67 -21.62 -10.46
N SER A 341 20.01 -22.11 -11.53
CA SER A 341 19.91 -21.40 -12.81
C SER A 341 18.55 -20.76 -13.09
N MET A 342 17.52 -21.04 -12.29
CA MET A 342 16.17 -20.52 -12.51
C MET A 342 16.02 -19.15 -11.82
N SER A 343 15.78 -18.10 -12.60
CA SER A 343 15.47 -16.78 -12.02
C SER A 343 14.09 -16.77 -11.36
N VAL A 344 13.87 -15.84 -10.43
CA VAL A 344 12.54 -15.62 -9.83
C VAL A 344 11.50 -15.28 -10.89
N SER A 345 11.87 -14.48 -11.89
CA SER A 345 10.99 -14.14 -13.02
C SER A 345 10.58 -15.36 -13.85
N ALA A 346 11.50 -16.30 -14.08
CA ALA A 346 11.20 -17.54 -14.80
C ALA A 346 10.26 -18.43 -13.98
N TRP A 347 10.45 -18.49 -12.66
CA TRP A 347 9.56 -19.22 -11.75
C TRP A 347 8.15 -18.63 -11.70
N LEU A 348 8.02 -17.30 -11.71
CA LEU A 348 6.74 -16.59 -11.77
C LEU A 348 6.09 -16.56 -13.18
N GLY A 349 6.53 -17.43 -14.09
CA GLY A 349 5.91 -17.57 -15.41
C GLY A 349 6.37 -16.55 -16.46
N GLY A 350 7.55 -15.94 -16.28
CA GLY A 350 8.14 -15.01 -17.25
C GLY A 350 7.48 -13.64 -17.31
N GLN A 351 6.42 -13.41 -16.54
CA GLN A 351 5.97 -12.06 -16.21
C GLN A 351 7.04 -11.47 -15.30
N ALA A 352 7.94 -10.70 -15.91
CA ALA A 352 8.93 -9.94 -15.17
C ALA A 352 8.15 -9.06 -14.19
N VAL A 353 8.13 -9.44 -12.92
CA VAL A 353 7.92 -8.49 -11.85
C VAL A 353 9.10 -7.54 -11.99
N GLY A 354 8.87 -6.40 -12.63
CA GLY A 354 9.88 -5.37 -12.89
C GLY A 354 10.32 -4.73 -11.58
N MET A 355 10.98 -5.50 -10.71
CA MET A 355 11.80 -4.97 -9.64
C MET A 355 13.11 -4.58 -10.30
N SER A 356 13.15 -3.39 -10.89
CA SER A 356 14.38 -2.81 -11.43
C SER A 356 15.46 -2.91 -10.36
N SER A 357 16.57 -3.59 -10.68
CA SER A 357 17.67 -3.80 -9.75
C SER A 357 18.25 -2.45 -9.33
N LEU A 358 17.94 -2.00 -8.12
CA LEU A 358 18.48 -0.80 -7.47
C LEU A 358 20.00 -0.88 -7.20
N ALA A 359 20.64 -2.01 -7.52
CA ALA A 359 22.09 -2.20 -7.39
C ALA A 359 22.92 -1.17 -8.19
N SER A 360 22.33 -0.48 -9.17
CA SER A 360 22.98 0.60 -9.93
C SER A 360 22.89 1.99 -9.28
N ALA A 361 21.98 2.19 -8.31
CA ALA A 361 21.64 3.51 -7.76
C ALA A 361 22.41 3.88 -6.48
N SER A 362 23.26 2.98 -5.95
CA SER A 362 23.98 3.23 -4.69
C SER A 362 25.11 4.26 -4.81
N ASN A 363 25.37 4.81 -6.01
CA ASN A 363 26.39 5.83 -6.23
C ASN A 363 25.82 7.01 -7.02
N ASN A 364 25.58 8.12 -6.31
CA ASN A 364 25.95 9.50 -6.65
C ASN A 364 24.84 10.57 -6.65
N THR A 365 25.29 11.73 -6.15
CA THR A 365 24.87 13.13 -6.24
C THR A 365 23.72 13.53 -7.19
N SER A 366 23.04 14.63 -6.86
CA SER A 366 21.90 15.26 -7.59
C SER A 366 21.98 15.24 -9.12
N ASP A 367 23.17 15.35 -9.69
CA ASP A 367 23.38 15.37 -11.14
C ASP A 367 23.09 14.01 -11.83
N ALA A 368 23.21 12.90 -11.11
CA ALA A 368 22.86 11.57 -11.61
C ALA A 368 21.34 11.33 -11.64
N PHE A 369 20.61 11.96 -10.71
CA PHE A 369 19.15 11.95 -10.65
C PHE A 369 18.52 12.77 -11.79
N ASP A 370 19.05 13.95 -12.08
CA ASP A 370 18.61 14.74 -13.24
C ASP A 370 18.91 14.03 -14.57
N SER A 371 20.00 13.27 -14.65
CA SER A 371 20.34 12.50 -15.86
C SER A 371 19.44 11.27 -16.06
N SER A 372 19.01 10.56 -15.01
CA SER A 372 18.05 9.46 -15.16
C SER A 372 16.64 9.97 -15.52
N MET A 373 16.23 11.09 -14.93
CA MET A 373 14.99 11.79 -15.30
C MET A 373 14.93 12.20 -16.78
N SER A 374 16.04 12.66 -17.35
CA SER A 374 16.09 13.07 -18.76
C SER A 374 16.22 11.91 -19.76
N GLY A 375 16.67 10.73 -19.30
CA GLY A 375 16.92 9.55 -20.13
C GLY A 375 15.75 8.57 -20.23
N GLU A 376 14.97 8.41 -19.15
CA GLU A 376 13.85 7.44 -19.09
C GLU A 376 12.48 8.02 -19.48
N PHE A 377 12.40 9.33 -19.77
CA PHE A 377 11.16 10.00 -20.18
C PHE A 377 11.39 10.95 -21.37
N SER A 378 12.13 10.50 -22.39
CA SER A 378 12.09 11.20 -23.68
C SER A 378 10.73 10.95 -24.33
N GLY A 379 9.96 12.01 -24.60
CA GLY A 379 8.54 11.99 -25.00
C GLY A 379 8.17 11.32 -26.35
N SER A 380 8.88 10.29 -26.80
CA SER A 380 8.46 9.42 -27.89
C SER A 380 7.38 8.41 -27.46
N ASP A 381 7.51 7.86 -26.25
CA ASP A 381 6.73 6.67 -25.86
C ASP A 381 5.29 7.02 -25.47
N GLU A 382 5.06 8.21 -24.92
CA GLU A 382 3.73 8.72 -24.59
C GLU A 382 2.93 9.09 -25.85
N ALA A 383 3.60 9.58 -26.90
CA ALA A 383 2.96 9.90 -28.18
C ALA A 383 2.57 8.63 -28.96
N ASP A 384 3.39 7.59 -28.88
CA ASP A 384 3.11 6.29 -29.51
C ASP A 384 2.02 5.52 -28.75
N TYR A 385 2.00 5.59 -27.40
CA TYR A 385 0.91 5.03 -26.59
C TYR A 385 -0.43 5.74 -26.84
N ALA A 386 -0.44 7.07 -26.90
CA ALA A 386 -1.63 7.84 -27.22
C ALA A 386 -2.16 7.57 -28.65
N ARG A 387 -1.26 7.31 -29.61
CA ARG A 387 -1.63 6.86 -30.97
C ARG A 387 -2.26 5.48 -30.98
N GLN A 388 -1.70 4.54 -30.23
CA GLN A 388 -2.19 3.17 -30.19
C GLN A 388 -3.61 3.09 -29.60
N MET A 389 -3.86 3.85 -28.52
CA MET A 389 -5.19 3.97 -27.92
C MET A 389 -6.20 4.62 -28.87
N ALA A 390 -5.79 5.63 -29.64
CA ALA A 390 -6.67 6.27 -30.62
C ALA A 390 -7.01 5.36 -31.82
N GLU A 391 -6.06 4.53 -32.26
CA GLU A 391 -6.29 3.53 -33.31
C GLU A 391 -7.22 2.40 -32.84
N GLU A 392 -7.07 1.97 -31.60
CA GLU A 392 -7.91 0.91 -31.01
C GLU A 392 -9.35 1.40 -30.77
N GLN A 393 -9.52 2.66 -30.38
CA GLN A 393 -10.83 3.30 -30.25
C GLN A 393 -11.55 3.44 -31.61
N MET A 394 -10.84 3.86 -32.66
CA MET A 394 -11.39 3.90 -34.02
C MET A 394 -11.73 2.51 -34.57
N ARG A 395 -10.96 1.48 -34.20
CA ARG A 395 -11.24 0.10 -34.60
C ARG A 395 -12.52 -0.43 -33.93
N MET A 396 -12.72 -0.15 -32.65
CA MET A 396 -13.96 -0.51 -31.94
C MET A 396 -15.18 0.21 -32.52
N GLU A 397 -15.06 1.48 -32.90
CA GLU A 397 -16.16 2.22 -33.55
C GLU A 397 -16.49 1.67 -34.95
N MET A 398 -15.48 1.25 -35.73
CA MET A 398 -15.70 0.61 -37.02
C MET A 398 -16.34 -0.79 -36.92
N GLU A 399 -15.95 -1.59 -35.92
CA GLU A 399 -16.53 -2.92 -35.65
C GLU A 399 -17.99 -2.81 -35.16
N MET A 400 -18.37 -1.75 -34.44
CA MET A 400 -19.78 -1.50 -34.08
C MET A 400 -20.63 -0.98 -35.25
N SER A 401 -20.04 -0.26 -36.21
CA SER A 401 -20.80 0.27 -37.38
C SER A 401 -21.08 -0.78 -38.47
N THR A 402 -20.35 -1.90 -38.50
CA THR A 402 -20.45 -2.93 -39.55
C THR A 402 -21.37 -4.11 -39.19
N SER A 403 -21.96 -4.12 -37.99
CA SER A 403 -22.87 -5.17 -37.48
C SER A 403 -24.36 -4.92 -37.79
N GLY A 404 -24.69 -3.85 -38.53
CA GLY A 404 -26.06 -3.39 -38.68
C GLY A 404 -26.57 -3.27 -40.11
N SER A 405 -26.73 -4.37 -40.86
CA SER A 405 -27.78 -4.49 -41.89
C SER A 405 -27.76 -5.85 -42.61
N GLU A 406 -28.62 -6.79 -42.23
CA GLU A 406 -29.22 -7.73 -43.18
C GLU A 406 -30.65 -8.07 -42.72
N SER A 407 -31.62 -7.45 -43.39
CA SER A 407 -33.03 -7.84 -43.33
C SER A 407 -33.32 -8.78 -44.49
N SER A 408 -33.90 -9.95 -44.23
CA SER A 408 -34.84 -10.55 -45.17
C SER A 408 -35.86 -11.42 -44.45
N SER A 409 -37.09 -11.30 -44.92
CA SER A 409 -38.30 -11.97 -44.51
C SER A 409 -38.31 -13.45 -44.85
N ASP A 410 -38.85 -14.30 -43.97
CA ASP A 410 -40.07 -15.06 -44.32
C ASP A 410 -40.71 -15.68 -43.06
N GLY A 411 -42.04 -15.78 -43.07
CA GLY A 411 -42.82 -16.24 -41.92
C GLY A 411 -43.01 -17.76 -41.85
N SER A 412 -43.30 -18.27 -40.65
CA SER A 412 -44.31 -19.32 -40.40
C SER A 412 -44.35 -19.72 -38.93
N SER A 413 -45.56 -19.95 -38.44
CA SER A 413 -45.98 -20.41 -37.13
C SER A 413 -45.35 -21.75 -36.70
N GLY A 414 -44.97 -21.86 -35.43
CA GLY A 414 -44.70 -23.15 -34.78
C GLY A 414 -44.32 -23.01 -33.30
N TYR A 415 -45.26 -23.31 -32.40
CA TYR A 415 -44.99 -23.61 -31.00
C TYR A 415 -43.95 -24.73 -30.90
N SER A 416 -42.81 -24.50 -30.23
CA SER A 416 -41.90 -25.55 -29.79
C SER A 416 -41.15 -25.13 -28.54
N ALA A 417 -40.94 -26.13 -27.69
CA ALA A 417 -40.50 -26.02 -26.30
C ALA A 417 -39.18 -25.28 -26.11
N VAL A 418 -39.12 -24.49 -25.02
CA VAL A 418 -37.90 -23.93 -24.45
C VAL A 418 -36.99 -25.10 -24.02
N PRO A 419 -35.76 -25.23 -24.52
CA PRO A 419 -34.78 -26.10 -23.91
C PRO A 419 -34.34 -25.46 -22.58
N GLN A 420 -34.50 -26.19 -21.47
CA GLN A 420 -33.80 -25.88 -20.23
C GLN A 420 -32.29 -25.86 -20.51
N GLY A 421 -31.72 -24.66 -20.58
CA GLY A 421 -30.28 -24.47 -20.55
C GLY A 421 -29.75 -24.99 -19.21
N LYS A 422 -28.79 -25.91 -19.26
CA LYS A 422 -27.98 -26.30 -18.10
C LYS A 422 -27.36 -25.02 -17.52
N ALA A 423 -27.51 -24.84 -16.21
CA ALA A 423 -26.76 -23.83 -15.47
C ALA A 423 -25.27 -24.04 -15.76
N ALA A 424 -24.60 -22.97 -16.21
CA ALA A 424 -23.15 -22.94 -16.28
C ALA A 424 -22.63 -23.11 -14.86
N GLU A 425 -22.00 -24.25 -14.62
CA GLU A 425 -21.32 -24.58 -13.38
C GLU A 425 -20.11 -23.64 -13.26
N PHE A 426 -20.28 -22.56 -12.50
CA PHE A 426 -19.18 -21.68 -12.11
C PHE A 426 -18.31 -22.45 -11.11
N ALA A 427 -17.32 -23.17 -11.63
CA ALA A 427 -16.20 -23.61 -10.82
C ALA A 427 -15.46 -22.35 -10.33
N PRO A 428 -15.24 -22.17 -9.01
CA PRO A 428 -14.35 -21.13 -8.55
C PRO A 428 -12.98 -21.37 -9.18
N ALA A 429 -12.38 -20.32 -9.75
CA ALA A 429 -11.04 -20.39 -10.29
C ALA A 429 -10.11 -20.98 -9.22
N PRO A 430 -9.30 -22.01 -9.55
CA PRO A 430 -8.32 -22.52 -8.60
C PRO A 430 -7.43 -21.37 -8.15
N VAL A 431 -7.00 -21.38 -6.88
CA VAL A 431 -5.91 -20.52 -6.44
C VAL A 431 -4.67 -20.99 -7.20
N ASP A 432 -4.43 -20.38 -8.34
CA ASP A 432 -3.38 -20.70 -9.27
C ASP A 432 -2.16 -19.81 -9.02
N ALA A 433 -1.05 -20.15 -9.67
CA ALA A 433 0.17 -19.36 -9.63
C ALA A 433 -0.06 -17.91 -10.12
N GLU A 434 -1.14 -17.65 -10.87
CA GLU A 434 -1.54 -16.34 -11.35
C GLU A 434 -2.07 -15.46 -10.21
N THR A 435 -2.85 -16.01 -9.27
CA THR A 435 -3.36 -15.29 -8.09
C THR A 435 -2.24 -14.91 -7.10
N ILE A 436 -1.30 -15.83 -6.86
CA ILE A 436 -0.10 -15.56 -6.05
C ILE A 436 0.83 -14.58 -6.81
N GLY A 437 0.92 -14.73 -8.13
CA GLY A 437 1.60 -13.83 -9.05
C GLY A 437 1.05 -12.41 -9.01
N THR A 438 -0.27 -12.21 -8.92
CA THR A 438 -0.88 -10.87 -8.83
C THR A 438 -0.56 -10.17 -7.52
N VAL A 439 -0.53 -10.92 -6.40
CA VAL A 439 -0.10 -10.37 -5.10
C VAL A 439 1.39 -10.01 -5.14
N LEU A 440 2.25 -10.88 -5.66
CA LEU A 440 3.68 -10.60 -5.82
C LEU A 440 3.96 -9.49 -6.83
N GLN A 441 3.14 -9.34 -7.87
CA GLN A 441 3.18 -8.22 -8.81
C GLN A 441 2.80 -6.92 -8.14
N SER A 442 1.73 -6.89 -7.32
CA SER A 442 1.38 -5.69 -6.55
C SER A 442 2.50 -5.29 -5.59
N ILE A 443 3.21 -6.26 -5.00
CA ILE A 443 4.39 -6.04 -4.16
C ILE A 443 5.61 -5.59 -5.00
N GLY A 444 5.79 -6.13 -6.20
CA GLY A 444 6.80 -5.72 -7.17
C GLY A 444 6.65 -4.27 -7.62
N VAL A 445 5.42 -3.87 -7.90
CA VAL A 445 5.04 -2.48 -8.22
C VAL A 445 5.38 -1.57 -7.03
N LEU A 446 5.06 -1.97 -5.79
CA LEU A 446 5.46 -1.24 -4.59
C LEU A 446 6.99 -1.17 -4.41
N GLY A 447 7.71 -2.25 -4.74
CA GLY A 447 9.17 -2.31 -4.67
C GLY A 447 9.89 -1.42 -5.68
N GLY A 448 9.37 -1.33 -6.91
CA GLY A 448 9.85 -0.38 -7.93
C GLY A 448 9.57 1.07 -7.56
N MET A 449 8.42 1.34 -6.93
CA MET A 449 8.03 2.68 -6.47
C MET A 449 8.79 3.17 -5.23
N ALA A 450 9.35 2.26 -4.44
CA ALA A 450 10.09 2.61 -3.23
C ALA A 450 11.57 2.94 -3.48
N GLY A 451 12.11 2.67 -4.67
CA GLY A 451 13.49 3.02 -5.02
C GLY A 451 13.82 4.50 -4.78
N PRO A 452 12.97 5.44 -5.25
CA PRO A 452 13.10 6.86 -4.93
C PRO A 452 13.07 7.15 -3.41
N LEU A 453 12.24 6.44 -2.63
CA LEU A 453 12.19 6.60 -1.17
C LEU A 453 13.48 6.12 -0.49
N GLU A 454 14.05 5.00 -0.94
CA GLU A 454 15.30 4.46 -0.39
C GLU A 454 16.51 5.37 -0.70
N SER A 455 16.48 6.04 -1.86
CA SER A 455 17.52 6.99 -2.27
C SER A 455 17.40 8.39 -1.66
N ALA A 456 16.28 8.69 -1.00
CA ALA A 456 16.01 10.01 -0.46
C ALA A 456 16.89 10.31 0.77
N SER A 457 17.84 11.22 0.61
CA SER A 457 18.74 11.66 1.69
C SER A 457 18.20 12.80 2.55
N ASP A 458 17.10 13.45 2.10
CA ASP A 458 16.49 14.58 2.80
C ASP A 458 14.96 14.65 2.64
N ALA A 459 14.36 15.58 3.40
CA ALA A 459 12.94 15.93 3.41
C ALA A 459 12.34 16.06 2.00
N SER A 460 13.02 16.80 1.12
CA SER A 460 12.50 17.21 -0.18
C SER A 460 12.53 16.06 -1.20
N MET A 461 13.62 15.29 -1.24
CA MET A 461 13.74 14.12 -2.12
C MET A 461 12.72 13.06 -1.77
N PHE A 462 12.48 12.84 -0.48
CA PHE A 462 11.48 11.89 -0.03
C PHE A 462 10.06 12.35 -0.34
N HIS A 463 9.77 13.65 -0.19
CA HIS A 463 8.47 14.19 -0.58
C HIS A 463 8.24 14.06 -2.10
N ALA A 464 9.27 14.26 -2.92
CA ALA A 464 9.19 14.01 -4.36
C ALA A 464 8.99 12.52 -4.69
N ALA A 465 9.59 11.61 -3.93
CA ALA A 465 9.35 10.18 -4.04
C ALA A 465 7.93 9.77 -3.58
N MET A 466 7.43 10.38 -2.50
CA MET A 466 6.08 10.16 -1.98
C MET A 466 5.00 10.63 -2.96
N GLU A 467 5.24 11.70 -3.73
CA GLU A 467 4.33 12.13 -4.80
C GLU A 467 4.03 11.01 -5.81
N GLN A 468 5.05 10.22 -6.15
CA GLN A 468 4.92 9.10 -7.08
C GLN A 468 4.11 7.93 -6.49
N LEU A 469 4.18 7.75 -5.16
CA LEU A 469 3.40 6.74 -4.43
C LEU A 469 1.96 7.16 -4.15
N VAL A 470 1.70 8.46 -3.97
CA VAL A 470 0.36 8.97 -3.65
C VAL A 470 -0.62 8.77 -4.81
N SER A 471 -0.16 8.82 -6.07
CA SER A 471 -1.06 8.70 -7.23
C SER A 471 -1.70 7.30 -7.36
N PRO A 472 -0.94 6.18 -7.24
CA PRO A 472 -1.52 4.83 -7.13
C PRO A 472 -2.42 4.63 -5.91
N LEU A 473 -2.04 5.21 -4.76
CA LEU A 473 -2.84 5.10 -3.53
C LEU A 473 -4.17 5.85 -3.64
N ALA A 474 -4.20 6.98 -4.35
CA ALA A 474 -5.44 7.69 -4.65
C ALA A 474 -6.38 6.85 -5.53
N ALA A 475 -5.84 6.17 -6.55
CA ALA A 475 -6.63 5.25 -7.38
C ALA A 475 -7.19 4.06 -6.57
N LEU A 476 -6.42 3.53 -5.61
CA LEU A 476 -6.91 2.51 -4.68
C LEU A 476 -7.97 3.08 -3.72
N ALA A 477 -7.78 4.29 -3.20
CA ALA A 477 -8.76 4.96 -2.35
C ALA A 477 -10.10 5.16 -3.07
N ASP A 478 -10.07 5.53 -4.35
CA ASP A 478 -11.28 5.68 -5.16
C ASP A 478 -11.98 4.32 -5.42
N MET A 479 -11.21 3.23 -5.54
CA MET A 479 -11.75 1.88 -5.72
C MET A 479 -12.42 1.32 -4.46
N PHE A 480 -11.91 1.66 -3.27
CA PHE A 480 -12.44 1.19 -1.98
C PHE A 480 -13.39 2.18 -1.29
N GLY A 481 -13.42 3.43 -1.74
CA GLY A 481 -14.22 4.53 -1.18
C GLY A 481 -15.62 4.71 -1.80
N SER A 482 -16.03 3.84 -2.73
CA SER A 482 -17.34 3.89 -3.41
C SER A 482 -18.36 2.88 -2.91
#